data_AF-A4S8L6-F1
#
_entry.id   AF-A4S8L6-F1
#
_cell.length_a   1.000
_cell.length_b   1.000
_cell.length_c   1.000
_cell.angle_alpha   90.00
_cell.angle_beta   90.00
_cell.angle_gamma   90.00
#
_symmetry.space_group_name_H-M   'P 1'
#
loop_
_entity.id
_entity.type
_entity.pdbx_description
1 polymer ?
#
loop_
_entity_poly.entity_id
_entity_poly.type
_entity_poly.pdbx_seq_one_letter_code
_entity_poly.pdbx_strand_id
1 'polypeptide(L)'
;MWTLDLSAPIIEGPTSLVVGRLCVALGATLLAGLNFWPQAEKQLGRCARTFASKESSERLKADAAKFAAMVAMKMGFEFYAYWKALTSFTPCSQSLELPAWYGLAFVGHATFVAASSKILGPGGASTEDVPLQMRKLIGGFDVLLALACVGTSKLAMAGYGVPSAALGFVFMLAATYFTFENKLPSKKTPSSGAAA
;
A
#
# COMPACT_ATOMS: atom_id res chain seq x y z
N MET A 1 27.53 -23.28 18.47
CA MET A 1 26.72 -22.55 19.46
C MET A 1 26.96 -21.07 19.19
N TRP A 2 25.96 -20.34 18.67
CA TRP A 2 26.11 -18.90 18.41
C TRP A 2 25.86 -18.18 19.72
N THR A 3 26.90 -17.65 20.35
CA THR A 3 26.79 -16.74 21.49
C THR A 3 26.27 -15.41 20.96
N LEU A 4 25.03 -15.06 21.32
CA LEU A 4 24.52 -13.69 21.20
C LEU A 4 25.36 -12.83 22.15
N ASP A 5 26.39 -12.21 21.62
CA ASP A 5 27.21 -11.25 22.34
C ASP A 5 26.36 -10.00 22.62
N LEU A 6 25.79 -9.94 23.82
CA LEU A 6 24.98 -8.83 24.30
C LEU A 6 25.81 -7.57 24.62
N SER A 7 27.14 -7.64 24.49
CA SER A 7 28.04 -6.53 24.83
C SER A 7 28.29 -5.55 23.68
N ALA A 8 27.97 -5.94 22.44
CA ALA A 8 27.93 -5.04 21.29
C ALA A 8 26.48 -4.60 21.02
N PRO A 9 26.13 -3.30 21.04
CA PRO A 9 24.80 -2.88 20.64
C PRO A 9 24.57 -3.30 19.17
N ILE A 10 23.54 -4.12 18.93
CA ILE A 10 23.12 -4.56 17.58
C ILE A 10 22.86 -3.36 16.65
N ILE A 11 22.60 -2.19 17.23
CA ILE A 11 22.41 -0.92 16.55
C ILE A 11 23.45 0.07 17.08
N GLU A 12 24.48 0.36 16.30
CA GLU A 12 25.41 1.45 16.55
C GLU A 12 24.74 2.80 16.17
N GLY A 13 23.87 3.32 17.04
CA GLY A 13 23.26 4.64 16.85
C GLY A 13 22.10 4.93 17.81
N PRO A 14 21.72 6.21 18.03
CA PRO A 14 20.59 6.55 18.87
C PRO A 14 19.32 5.83 18.42
N THR A 15 18.66 5.12 19.34
CA THR A 15 17.47 4.28 19.09
C THR A 15 16.37 5.02 18.30
N SER A 16 16.23 6.32 18.54
CA SER A 16 15.27 7.18 17.83
C SER A 16 15.49 7.25 16.32
N LEU A 17 16.73 7.11 15.82
CA LEU A 17 17.04 7.09 14.38
C LEU A 17 16.63 5.79 13.68
N VAL A 18 16.32 4.73 14.43
CA VAL A 18 15.95 3.42 13.89
C VAL A 18 14.45 3.16 14.04
N VAL A 19 13.83 3.62 15.12
CA VAL A 19 12.39 3.42 15.41
C VAL A 19 11.50 3.86 14.25
N GLY A 20 11.72 5.05 13.68
CA GLY A 20 10.90 5.53 12.56
C GLY A 20 10.95 4.60 11.35
N ARG A 21 12.12 4.00 11.07
CA ARG A 21 12.29 3.07 9.94
C ARG A 21 11.57 1.76 10.19
N LEU A 22 11.65 1.23 11.40
CA LEU A 22 10.94 0.02 11.79
C LEU A 22 9.42 0.23 11.70
N CYS A 23 8.91 1.37 12.18
CA CYS A 23 7.49 1.69 12.07
C CYS A 23 7.04 1.79 10.60
N VAL A 24 7.82 2.43 9.73
CA VAL A 24 7.50 2.48 8.29
C VAL A 24 7.56 1.09 7.65
N ALA A 25 8.59 0.30 7.93
CA ALA A 25 8.72 -1.04 7.38
C ALA A 25 7.56 -1.95 7.81
N LEU A 26 7.22 -1.97 9.10
CA LEU A 26 6.09 -2.73 9.64
C LEU A 26 4.76 -2.28 9.03
N GLY A 27 4.51 -0.97 8.99
CA GLY A 27 3.29 -0.42 8.39
C GLY A 27 3.15 -0.74 6.90
N ALA A 28 4.24 -0.59 6.14
CA ALA A 28 4.26 -0.89 4.71
C ALA A 28 4.04 -2.38 4.45
N THR A 29 4.71 -3.26 5.20
CA THR A 29 4.52 -4.72 5.10
C THR A 29 3.09 -5.13 5.46
N LEU A 30 2.48 -4.52 6.48
CA LEU A 30 1.07 -4.75 6.83
C LEU A 30 0.15 -4.38 5.66
N LEU A 31 0.30 -3.19 5.08
CA LEU A 31 -0.49 -2.76 3.93
C LEU A 31 -0.28 -3.66 2.71
N ALA A 32 0.95 -4.04 2.42
CA ALA A 32 1.29 -4.92 1.30
C ALA A 32 0.57 -6.27 1.42
N GLY A 33 0.79 -6.97 2.54
CA GLY A 33 0.33 -8.34 2.71
C GLY A 33 -1.17 -8.45 2.99
N LEU A 34 -1.74 -7.48 3.71
CA LEU A 34 -3.11 -7.60 4.20
C LEU A 34 -4.12 -6.74 3.45
N ASN A 35 -3.66 -5.83 2.58
CA ASN A 35 -4.52 -4.93 1.82
C ASN A 35 -4.21 -4.96 0.31
N PHE A 36 -3.02 -4.56 -0.12
CA PHE A 36 -2.70 -4.39 -1.54
C PHE A 36 -2.69 -5.72 -2.31
N TRP A 37 -1.99 -6.73 -1.80
CA TRP A 37 -1.92 -8.04 -2.45
C TRP A 37 -3.31 -8.71 -2.57
N PRO A 38 -4.11 -8.85 -1.50
CA PRO A 38 -5.47 -9.41 -1.61
C PRO A 38 -6.40 -8.62 -2.55
N GLN A 39 -6.24 -7.29 -2.63
CA GLN A 39 -7.01 -6.47 -3.57
C GLN A 39 -6.60 -6.72 -5.02
N ALA A 40 -5.29 -6.77 -5.29
CA ALA A 40 -4.77 -7.04 -6.63
C ALA A 40 -5.21 -8.42 -7.13
N GLU A 41 -5.15 -9.45 -6.28
CA GLU A 41 -5.63 -10.80 -6.62
C GLU A 41 -7.12 -10.79 -6.97
N LYS A 42 -7.96 -10.11 -6.17
CA LYS A 42 -9.39 -9.97 -6.46
C LYS A 42 -9.65 -9.24 -7.78
N GLN A 43 -8.90 -8.17 -8.05
CA GLN A 43 -9.02 -7.37 -9.27
C GLN A 43 -8.62 -8.19 -10.51
N LEU A 44 -7.48 -8.87 -10.47
CA LEU A 44 -7.03 -9.75 -11.55
C LEU A 44 -7.97 -10.95 -11.74
N GLY A 45 -8.50 -11.52 -10.65
CA GLY A 45 -9.52 -12.57 -10.71
C GLY A 45 -10.81 -12.13 -11.40
N ARG A 46 -11.22 -10.86 -11.23
CA ARG A 46 -12.35 -10.28 -12.00
C ARG A 46 -12.02 -10.17 -13.48
N CYS A 47 -10.81 -9.71 -13.83
CA CYS A 47 -10.37 -9.67 -15.23
C CYS A 47 -10.37 -11.06 -15.85
N ALA A 48 -9.80 -12.06 -15.17
CA ALA A 48 -9.75 -13.44 -15.65
C ALA A 48 -11.14 -14.02 -15.94
N ARG A 49 -12.12 -13.80 -15.05
CA ARG A 49 -13.52 -14.20 -15.29
C ARG A 49 -14.13 -13.47 -16.49
N THR A 50 -13.83 -12.18 -16.64
CA THR A 50 -14.31 -11.38 -17.77
C THR A 50 -13.81 -11.94 -19.10
N PHE A 51 -12.53 -12.34 -19.16
CA PHE A 51 -11.93 -12.95 -20.35
C PHE A 51 -12.44 -14.36 -20.64
N ALA A 52 -12.69 -15.16 -19.61
CA ALA A 52 -13.19 -16.53 -19.75
C ALA A 52 -14.67 -16.60 -20.13
N SER A 53 -15.46 -15.57 -19.83
CA SER A 53 -16.88 -15.53 -20.16
C SER A 53 -17.13 -15.34 -21.65
N LYS A 54 -17.95 -16.23 -22.22
CA LYS A 54 -18.44 -16.14 -23.61
C LYS A 54 -19.47 -15.03 -23.81
N GLU A 55 -20.12 -14.60 -22.72
CA GLU A 55 -21.16 -13.56 -22.72
C GLU A 55 -20.57 -12.15 -22.62
N SER A 56 -19.30 -12.02 -22.23
CA SER A 56 -18.59 -10.75 -22.18
C SER A 56 -18.43 -10.15 -23.57
N SER A 57 -18.91 -8.92 -23.76
CA SER A 57 -18.65 -8.16 -24.98
C SER A 57 -17.15 -7.89 -25.18
N GLU A 58 -16.73 -7.73 -26.44
CA GLU A 58 -15.34 -7.38 -26.77
C GLU A 58 -14.90 -6.05 -26.13
N ARG A 59 -15.83 -5.11 -25.98
CA ARG A 59 -15.58 -3.85 -25.26
C ARG A 59 -15.27 -4.09 -23.78
N LEU A 60 -16.03 -4.96 -23.12
CA LEU A 60 -15.81 -5.31 -21.72
C LEU A 60 -14.46 -6.02 -21.53
N LYS A 61 -14.07 -6.91 -22.45
CA LYS A 61 -12.75 -7.56 -22.45
C LYS A 61 -11.62 -6.55 -22.67
N ALA A 62 -11.79 -5.57 -23.55
CA ALA A 62 -10.81 -4.51 -23.77
C ALA A 62 -10.63 -3.62 -22.53
N ASP A 63 -11.72 -3.28 -21.85
CA ASP A 63 -11.67 -2.53 -20.58
C ASP A 63 -11.03 -3.37 -19.46
N ALA A 64 -11.32 -4.67 -19.39
CA ALA A 64 -10.66 -5.60 -18.47
C ALA A 64 -9.15 -5.74 -18.74
N ALA A 65 -8.72 -5.72 -20.01
CA ALA A 65 -7.30 -5.75 -20.39
C ALA A 65 -6.56 -4.51 -19.89
N LYS A 66 -7.13 -3.32 -20.12
CA LYS A 66 -6.57 -2.06 -19.61
C LYS A 66 -6.50 -2.06 -18.09
N PHE A 67 -7.57 -2.51 -17.43
CA PHE A 67 -7.60 -2.60 -15.97
C PHE A 67 -6.56 -3.60 -15.44
N ALA A 68 -6.44 -4.79 -16.04
CA ALA A 68 -5.42 -5.77 -15.68
C ALA A 68 -4.00 -5.23 -15.85
N ALA A 69 -3.72 -4.51 -16.94
CA ALA A 69 -2.42 -3.89 -17.17
C ALA A 69 -2.10 -2.83 -16.10
N MET A 70 -3.08 -2.02 -15.70
CA MET A 70 -2.91 -1.05 -14.62
C MET A 70 -2.64 -1.72 -13.27
N VAL A 71 -3.35 -2.81 -12.95
CA VAL A 71 -3.12 -3.59 -11.72
C VAL A 71 -1.72 -4.23 -11.74
N ALA A 72 -1.29 -4.80 -12.88
CA ALA A 72 0.04 -5.36 -13.02
C ALA A 72 1.14 -4.29 -12.87
N MET A 73 0.93 -3.09 -13.44
CA MET A 73 1.86 -1.96 -13.28
C MET A 73 1.98 -1.54 -11.82
N LYS A 74 0.85 -1.39 -11.10
CA LYS A 74 0.81 -1.13 -9.66
C LYS A 74 1.62 -2.18 -8.88
N MET A 75 1.35 -3.47 -9.14
CA MET A 75 2.08 -4.57 -8.49
C MET A 75 3.58 -4.54 -8.81
N GLY A 76 3.97 -4.10 -10.01
CA GLY A 76 5.37 -3.89 -10.38
C GLY A 76 6.06 -2.82 -9.54
N PHE A 77 5.40 -1.67 -9.31
CA PHE A 77 5.92 -0.63 -8.41
C PHE A 77 6.03 -1.10 -6.97
N GLU A 78 5.02 -1.81 -6.47
CA GLU A 78 5.05 -2.43 -5.14
C GLU A 78 6.22 -3.41 -5.05
N PHE A 79 6.30 -4.38 -5.96
CA PHE A 79 7.37 -5.36 -5.98
C PHE A 79 8.75 -4.71 -6.03
N TYR A 80 8.95 -3.70 -6.88
CA TYR A 80 10.22 -2.97 -6.94
C TYR A 80 10.56 -2.28 -5.62
N ALA A 81 9.59 -1.60 -5.00
CA ALA A 81 9.76 -0.93 -3.71
C ALA A 81 10.13 -1.92 -2.59
N TYR A 82 9.39 -3.04 -2.48
CA TYR A 82 9.64 -4.06 -1.47
C TYR A 82 10.94 -4.84 -1.73
N TRP A 83 11.27 -5.12 -3.00
CA TRP A 83 12.54 -5.74 -3.38
C TRP A 83 13.73 -4.85 -3.05
N LYS A 84 13.67 -3.56 -3.39
CA LYS A 84 14.71 -2.58 -3.01
C LYS A 84 14.81 -2.42 -1.51
N ALA A 85 13.69 -2.40 -0.80
CA ALA A 85 13.69 -2.38 0.66
C ALA A 85 14.37 -3.62 1.24
N LEU A 86 14.02 -4.83 0.78
CA LEU A 86 14.58 -6.10 1.26
C LEU A 86 16.08 -6.25 0.95
N THR A 87 16.50 -5.88 -0.26
CA THR A 87 17.91 -5.92 -0.68
C THR A 87 18.76 -4.82 -0.06
N SER A 88 18.12 -3.76 0.44
CA SER A 88 18.75 -2.74 1.29
C SER A 88 18.70 -3.10 2.79
N PHE A 89 18.13 -4.26 3.14
CA PHE A 89 17.93 -4.71 4.53
C PHE A 89 19.03 -5.67 5.03
N THR A 90 20.04 -5.98 4.22
CA THR A 90 21.20 -6.80 4.66
C THR A 90 22.10 -6.04 5.64
N PRO A 91 22.64 -6.77 6.63
CA PRO A 91 22.18 -6.68 8.01
C PRO A 91 22.39 -5.27 8.59
N CYS A 92 21.33 -4.62 9.06
CA CYS A 92 21.41 -3.37 9.84
C CYS A 92 22.30 -2.27 9.22
N SER A 93 22.47 -2.27 7.88
CA SER A 93 23.21 -1.19 7.25
C SER A 93 22.42 0.10 7.42
N GLN A 94 23.17 1.18 7.69
CA GLN A 94 22.71 2.51 8.08
C GLN A 94 21.83 3.23 7.04
N SER A 95 21.22 2.52 6.08
CA SER A 95 20.40 3.11 5.03
C SER A 95 19.14 3.74 5.61
N LEU A 96 19.30 5.00 5.97
CA LEU A 96 18.25 5.94 6.34
C LEU A 96 17.26 6.14 5.19
N GLU A 97 17.58 5.66 3.99
CA GLU A 97 16.77 5.73 2.78
C GLU A 97 15.73 4.62 2.66
N LEU A 98 15.80 3.57 3.50
CA LEU A 98 14.83 2.46 3.50
C LEU A 98 13.36 2.92 3.50
N PRO A 99 12.94 3.86 4.36
CA PRO A 99 11.57 4.39 4.32
C PRO A 99 11.20 5.03 2.97
N ALA A 100 12.13 5.69 2.28
CA ALA A 100 11.86 6.37 1.02
C ALA A 100 11.55 5.38 -0.12
N TRP A 101 12.17 4.19 -0.11
CA TRP A 101 11.87 3.14 -1.10
C TRP A 101 10.42 2.66 -1.01
N TYR A 102 9.87 2.52 0.20
CA TYR A 102 8.45 2.22 0.38
C TYR A 102 7.55 3.33 -0.18
N GLY A 103 8.02 4.57 -0.20
CA GLY A 103 7.31 5.70 -0.83
C GLY A 103 6.96 5.46 -2.30
N LEU A 104 7.80 4.73 -3.05
CA LEU A 104 7.55 4.42 -4.47
C LEU A 104 6.32 3.54 -4.67
N ALA A 105 6.02 2.63 -3.74
CA ALA A 105 4.82 1.79 -3.80
C ALA A 105 3.55 2.65 -3.75
N PHE A 106 3.54 3.66 -2.88
CA PHE A 106 2.42 4.58 -2.72
C PHE A 106 2.26 5.54 -3.90
N VAL A 107 3.36 6.01 -4.50
CA VAL A 107 3.31 6.80 -5.74
C VAL A 107 2.73 5.96 -6.89
N GLY A 108 3.14 4.70 -7.02
CA GLY A 108 2.57 3.76 -7.97
C GLY A 108 1.06 3.56 -7.75
N HIS A 109 0.64 3.43 -6.49
CA HIS A 109 -0.77 3.31 -6.13
C HIS A 109 -1.58 4.58 -6.44
N ALA A 110 -1.07 5.75 -6.09
CA ALA A 110 -1.71 7.04 -6.39
C ALA A 110 -1.90 7.22 -7.91
N THR A 111 -0.89 6.85 -8.69
CA THR A 111 -0.93 6.91 -10.15
C THR A 111 -1.97 5.93 -10.72
N PHE A 112 -2.03 4.71 -10.18
CA PHE A 112 -3.05 3.72 -10.54
C PHE A 112 -4.46 4.25 -10.28
N VAL A 113 -4.72 4.82 -9.10
CA VAL A 113 -6.03 5.36 -8.71
C VAL A 113 -6.40 6.56 -9.60
N ALA A 114 -5.44 7.43 -9.90
CA ALA A 114 -5.66 8.57 -10.79
C ALA A 114 -6.05 8.12 -12.21
N ALA A 115 -5.35 7.11 -12.75
CA ALA A 115 -5.58 6.56 -14.09
C ALA A 115 -6.83 5.69 -14.20
N SER A 116 -7.26 5.05 -13.11
CA SER A 116 -8.38 4.11 -13.10
C SER A 116 -9.73 4.80 -12.92
N SER A 117 -10.28 5.38 -13.99
CA SER A 117 -11.64 5.93 -13.97
C SER A 117 -12.74 4.87 -13.97
N LYS A 118 -12.41 3.63 -14.32
CA LYS A 118 -13.32 2.48 -14.38
C LYS A 118 -12.74 1.28 -13.66
N ILE A 119 -13.59 0.54 -12.98
CA ILE A 119 -13.26 -0.75 -12.35
C ILE A 119 -14.22 -1.82 -12.82
N LEU A 120 -13.81 -3.09 -12.71
CA LEU A 120 -14.72 -4.22 -12.95
C LEU A 120 -15.61 -4.45 -11.73
N GLY A 121 -16.92 -4.50 -11.98
CA GLY A 121 -17.93 -4.77 -10.97
C GLY A 121 -17.81 -6.17 -10.35
N PRO A 122 -18.56 -6.46 -9.27
CA PRO A 122 -18.64 -7.80 -8.70
C PRO A 122 -19.00 -8.84 -9.77
N GLY A 123 -18.25 -9.94 -9.82
CA GLY A 123 -18.45 -11.00 -10.83
C GLY A 123 -17.70 -10.80 -12.15
N GLY A 124 -17.33 -9.57 -12.54
CA GLY A 124 -16.66 -9.30 -13.82
C GLY A 124 -17.60 -9.21 -15.03
N ALA A 125 -18.88 -8.92 -14.80
CA ALA A 125 -19.90 -8.82 -15.86
C ALA A 125 -20.17 -7.36 -16.32
N SER A 126 -19.66 -6.37 -15.59
CA SER A 126 -19.89 -4.95 -15.84
C SER A 126 -18.66 -4.11 -15.49
N THR A 127 -18.67 -2.85 -15.94
CA THR A 127 -17.75 -1.83 -15.45
C THR A 127 -18.52 -0.82 -14.60
N GLU A 128 -17.85 -0.28 -13.59
CA GLU A 128 -18.35 0.77 -12.72
C GLU A 128 -17.42 1.98 -12.84
N ASP A 129 -17.99 3.16 -12.98
CA ASP A 129 -17.22 4.41 -12.98
C ASP A 129 -16.85 4.79 -11.55
N VAL A 130 -15.58 5.14 -11.33
CA VAL A 130 -15.09 5.61 -10.03
C VAL A 130 -15.17 7.14 -10.01
N PRO A 131 -15.97 7.75 -9.10
CA PRO A 131 -16.11 9.19 -9.03
C PRO A 131 -14.76 9.91 -8.88
N LEU A 132 -14.58 11.02 -9.59
CA LEU A 132 -13.32 11.77 -9.58
C LEU A 132 -12.92 12.22 -8.16
N GLN A 133 -13.89 12.63 -7.33
CA GLN A 133 -13.63 13.03 -5.95
C GLN A 133 -13.05 11.88 -5.13
N MET A 134 -13.56 10.65 -5.30
CA MET A 134 -13.06 9.47 -4.62
C MET A 134 -11.63 9.13 -5.07
N ARG A 135 -11.34 9.23 -6.37
CA ARG A 135 -9.99 9.01 -6.91
C ARG A 135 -8.98 10.03 -6.37
N LYS A 136 -9.36 11.30 -6.29
CA LYS A 136 -8.53 12.36 -5.70
C LYS A 136 -8.28 12.14 -4.21
N LEU A 137 -9.29 11.70 -3.47
CA LEU A 137 -9.16 11.44 -2.03
C LEU A 137 -8.18 10.29 -1.76
N ILE A 138 -8.38 9.15 -2.43
CA ILE A 138 -7.52 7.97 -2.25
C ILE A 138 -6.09 8.28 -2.73
N GLY A 139 -5.94 8.84 -3.94
CA GLY A 139 -4.62 9.18 -4.46
C GLY A 139 -3.90 10.26 -3.65
N GLY A 140 -4.63 11.25 -3.12
CA GLY A 140 -4.07 12.26 -2.22
C GLY A 140 -3.57 11.64 -0.91
N PHE A 141 -4.31 10.67 -0.37
CA PHE A 141 -3.89 9.93 0.81
C PHE A 141 -2.63 9.09 0.56
N ASP A 142 -2.55 8.39 -0.59
CA ASP A 142 -1.35 7.66 -0.98
C ASP A 142 -0.13 8.57 -1.11
N VAL A 143 -0.29 9.78 -1.68
CA VAL A 143 0.79 10.76 -1.74
C VAL A 143 1.23 11.20 -0.35
N LEU A 144 0.31 11.40 0.60
CA LEU A 144 0.67 11.72 1.99
C LEU A 144 1.45 10.58 2.65
N LEU A 145 1.08 9.32 2.43
CA LEU A 145 1.85 8.17 2.90
C LEU A 145 3.25 8.10 2.27
N ALA A 146 3.36 8.39 0.97
CA ALA A 146 4.64 8.47 0.28
C ALA A 146 5.53 9.57 0.88
N LEU A 147 4.96 10.75 1.16
CA LEU A 147 5.68 11.85 1.80
C LEU A 147 6.08 11.52 3.23
N ALA A 148 5.26 10.80 4.00
CA ALA A 148 5.63 10.34 5.34
C ALA A 148 6.79 9.35 5.30
N CYS A 149 6.80 8.43 4.33
CA CYS A 149 7.92 7.54 4.03
C CYS A 149 9.22 8.31 3.76
N VAL A 150 9.20 9.23 2.79
CA VAL A 150 10.37 10.05 2.41
C VAL A 150 10.80 10.97 3.55
N GLY A 151 9.85 11.62 4.23
CA GLY A 151 10.10 12.51 5.35
C GLY A 151 10.74 11.79 6.54
N THR A 152 10.28 10.57 6.85
CA THR A 152 10.87 9.73 7.91
C THR A 152 12.34 9.46 7.60
N SER A 153 12.64 9.14 6.34
CA SER A 153 14.00 8.94 5.85
C SER A 153 14.84 10.22 5.98
N LYS A 154 14.39 11.34 5.40
CA LYS A 154 15.14 12.60 5.36
C LYS A 154 15.39 13.20 6.74
N LEU A 155 14.41 13.13 7.65
CA LEU A 155 14.57 13.59 9.03
C LEU A 155 15.64 12.78 9.77
N ALA A 156 15.66 11.47 9.58
CA ALA A 156 16.68 10.63 10.19
C ALA A 156 18.06 10.88 9.57
N MET A 157 18.16 11.10 8.24
CA MET A 157 19.41 11.47 7.57
C MET A 157 20.00 12.77 8.10
N ALA A 158 19.14 13.73 8.47
CA ALA A 158 19.53 15.02 9.03
C ALA A 158 19.79 14.97 10.55
N GLY A 159 19.76 13.80 11.19
CA GLY A 159 20.01 13.63 12.63
C GLY A 159 18.81 13.90 13.54
N TYR A 160 17.64 14.23 12.98
CA TYR A 160 16.41 14.48 13.74
C TYR A 160 15.66 13.17 14.05
N GLY A 161 16.24 12.35 14.94
CA GLY A 161 15.70 11.03 15.28
C GLY A 161 14.31 11.04 15.90
N VAL A 162 14.02 11.94 16.85
CA VAL A 162 12.70 12.02 17.49
C VAL A 162 11.60 12.42 16.49
N PRO A 163 11.77 13.48 15.67
CA PRO A 163 10.81 13.79 14.61
C PRO A 163 10.63 12.66 13.58
N SER A 164 11.72 11.98 13.19
CA SER A 164 11.64 10.82 12.30
C SER A 164 10.83 9.68 12.92
N ALA A 165 11.08 9.35 14.19
CA ALA A 165 10.33 8.32 14.92
C ALA A 165 8.84 8.65 15.00
N ALA A 166 8.49 9.90 15.32
CA ALA A 166 7.10 10.35 15.39
C ALA A 166 6.40 10.20 14.02
N LEU A 167 7.05 10.63 12.94
CA LEU A 167 6.48 10.54 11.60
C LEU A 167 6.32 9.09 11.14
N GLY A 168 7.32 8.23 11.40
CA GLY A 168 7.23 6.81 11.10
C GLY A 168 6.14 6.10 11.90
N PHE A 169 5.94 6.48 13.16
CA PHE A 169 4.87 5.96 14.01
C PHE A 169 3.47 6.39 13.49
N VAL A 170 3.31 7.66 13.11
CA VAL A 170 2.07 8.15 12.48
C VAL A 170 1.77 7.39 11.19
N PHE A 171 2.78 7.15 10.36
CA PHE A 171 2.63 6.30 9.18
C PHE A 171 2.14 4.90 9.54
N MET A 172 2.75 4.26 10.54
CA MET A 172 2.36 2.91 10.97
C MET A 172 0.91 2.87 11.47
N LEU A 173 0.47 3.87 12.24
CA LEU A 173 -0.91 3.98 12.69
C LEU A 173 -1.88 4.14 11.52
N ALA A 174 -1.57 5.02 10.58
CA ALA A 174 -2.37 5.20 9.38
C ALA A 174 -2.44 3.90 8.57
N ALA A 175 -1.30 3.27 8.29
CA ALA A 175 -1.21 2.00 7.59
C ALA A 175 -2.04 0.89 8.26
N THR A 176 -1.98 0.82 9.59
CA THR A 176 -2.78 -0.12 10.39
C THR A 176 -4.27 0.17 10.25
N TYR A 177 -4.67 1.42 10.45
CA TYR A 177 -6.07 1.85 10.33
C TYR A 177 -6.66 1.43 8.97
N PHE A 178 -6.01 1.78 7.86
CA PHE A 178 -6.51 1.45 6.51
C PHE A 178 -6.50 -0.05 6.19
N THR A 179 -5.57 -0.79 6.77
CA THR A 179 -5.52 -2.26 6.62
C THR A 179 -6.77 -2.92 7.22
N PHE A 180 -7.31 -2.36 8.31
CA PHE A 180 -8.41 -2.95 9.06
C PHE A 180 -9.75 -2.23 8.92
N GLU A 181 -9.79 -0.98 8.45
CA GLU A 181 -11.02 -0.21 8.26
C GLU A 181 -12.06 -0.97 7.41
N ASN A 182 -11.61 -1.54 6.29
CA ASN A 182 -12.46 -2.33 5.39
C ASN A 182 -12.79 -3.75 5.91
N LYS A 183 -12.20 -4.16 7.03
CA LYS A 183 -12.41 -5.47 7.67
C LYS A 183 -13.29 -5.38 8.91
N LEU A 184 -13.59 -4.18 9.38
CA LEU A 184 -14.59 -3.98 10.42
C LEU A 184 -15.96 -4.30 9.82
N PRO A 185 -16.80 -5.09 10.52
CA PRO A 185 -18.16 -5.31 10.07
C PRO A 185 -18.85 -3.96 9.94
N SER A 186 -19.25 -3.61 8.72
CA SER A 186 -20.09 -2.44 8.48
C SER A 186 -21.26 -2.52 9.44
N LYS A 187 -21.41 -1.52 10.32
CA LYS A 187 -22.63 -1.37 11.11
C LYS A 187 -23.74 -1.34 10.07
N LYS A 188 -24.51 -2.43 9.96
CA LYS A 188 -25.68 -2.52 9.11
C LYS A 188 -26.50 -1.26 9.40
N THR A 189 -26.54 -0.33 8.45
CA THR A 189 -27.63 0.64 8.42
C THR A 189 -28.89 -0.20 8.43
N PRO A 190 -29.80 -0.04 9.43
CA PRO A 190 -31.02 -0.82 9.44
C PRO A 190 -31.70 -0.58 8.09
N SER A 191 -31.95 -1.67 7.37
CA SER A 191 -32.88 -1.63 6.25
C SER A 191 -34.16 -1.06 6.81
N SER A 192 -34.56 0.13 6.37
CA SER A 192 -35.93 0.58 6.49
C SER A 192 -36.78 -0.38 5.65
N GLY A 193 -37.10 -1.52 6.25
CA GLY A 193 -38.14 -2.40 5.77
C GLY A 193 -39.46 -1.67 5.85
N ALA A 194 -40.23 -1.80 4.77
CA ALA A 194 -41.68 -1.93 4.75
C ALA A 194 -42.45 -1.31 5.94
N ALA A 195 -43.11 -0.19 5.66
CA ALA A 195 -44.49 0.05 6.06
C ALA A 195 -45.18 0.54 4.77
N ALA A 196 -45.93 -0.34 4.11
CA ALA A 196 -47.36 -0.58 4.31
C ALA A 196 -48.19 0.54 3.68
#